data_AF-A0A401UMU9-F1
#
_entry.id   AF-A0A401UMU9-F1
#
_cell.length_a   1.000
_cell.length_b   1.000
_cell.length_c   1.000
_cell.angle_alpha   90.00
_cell.angle_beta   90.00
_cell.angle_gamma   90.00
#
_symmetry.space_group_name_H-M   'P 1'
#
loop_
_entity.id
_entity.type
_entity.pdbx_description
1 polymer ?
#
loop_
_entity_poly.entity_id
_entity_poly.type
_entity_poly.pdbx_seq_one_letter_code
_entity_poly.pdbx_strand_id
1 'polypeptide(L)'
;MKNKIYYVMDTMCGWCYGFSDVITRIHKNHKDKYDFEIIPGGMWIGDEVKTMDTRLGEFIKTSNVRVEALTGIHFGEGFNKNVLDSSDRILDSLPGAKAVVLFQKLNKDMSFDFVKKNTGGLLCKRRRHE
;
A
#
# COMPACT_ATOMS: atom_id res chain seq x y z
N MET A 1 -0.89 2.07 -30.78
CA MET A 1 -0.46 1.68 -29.42
C MET A 1 -0.71 2.85 -28.49
N LYS A 2 -1.26 2.61 -27.29
CA LYS A 2 -1.38 3.64 -26.26
C LYS A 2 -0.03 3.78 -25.53
N ASN A 3 0.31 4.98 -25.08
CA ASN A 3 1.42 5.13 -24.12
C ASN A 3 1.02 4.45 -22.81
N LYS A 4 2.00 3.86 -22.12
CA LYS A 4 1.76 3.13 -20.87
C LYS A 4 2.27 3.92 -19.67
N ILE A 5 1.44 4.00 -18.62
CA ILE A 5 1.77 4.56 -17.32
C ILE A 5 2.08 3.39 -16.38
N TYR A 6 3.31 3.37 -15.87
CA TYR A 6 3.73 2.41 -14.85
C TYR A 6 3.56 3.03 -13.47
N TYR A 7 2.77 2.39 -12.61
CA TYR A 7 2.65 2.77 -11.20
C TYR A 7 3.48 1.81 -10.36
N VAL A 8 4.67 2.26 -9.96
CA VAL A 8 5.56 1.51 -9.07
C VAL A 8 5.14 1.76 -7.62
N MET A 9 4.80 0.70 -6.88
CA MET A 9 4.23 0.83 -5.53
C MET A 9 4.57 -0.36 -4.64
N ASP A 10 4.38 -0.21 -3.33
CA ASP A 10 4.48 -1.31 -2.38
C ASP A 10 3.26 -1.35 -1.45
N THR A 11 2.80 -2.55 -1.07
CA THR A 11 1.60 -2.73 -0.24
C THR A 11 1.77 -2.24 1.20
N MET A 12 3.01 -2.12 1.70
CA MET A 12 3.33 -1.62 3.03
C MET A 12 3.81 -0.15 3.03
N CYS A 13 3.91 0.47 1.86
CA CYS A 13 4.38 1.84 1.73
C CYS A 13 3.28 2.84 2.12
N GLY A 14 3.51 3.59 3.21
CA GLY A 14 2.56 4.59 3.74
C GLY A 14 2.21 5.69 2.72
N TRP A 15 3.19 6.19 1.97
CA TRP A 15 2.96 7.16 0.89
C TRP A 15 2.15 6.58 -0.28
N CYS A 16 2.33 5.30 -0.58
CA CYS A 16 1.58 4.61 -1.62
C CYS A 16 0.11 4.47 -1.21
N TYR A 17 -0.16 4.25 0.08
CA TYR A 17 -1.51 4.30 0.63
C TYR A 17 -2.10 5.72 0.58
N GLY A 18 -1.34 6.75 0.98
CA GLY A 18 -1.76 8.15 0.85
C GLY A 18 -2.08 8.58 -0.58
N PHE A 19 -1.37 8.01 -1.57
CA PHE A 19 -1.58 8.30 -2.99
C PHE A 19 -2.65 7.43 -3.67
N SER A 20 -3.15 6.38 -2.97
CA SER A 20 -4.03 5.36 -3.55
C SER A 20 -5.31 5.94 -4.18
N ASP A 21 -5.87 7.00 -3.58
CA ASP A 21 -7.04 7.71 -4.10
C ASP A 21 -6.74 8.50 -5.37
N VAL A 22 -5.58 9.16 -5.42
CA VAL A 22 -5.16 9.97 -6.56
C VAL A 22 -4.91 9.05 -7.76
N ILE A 23 -4.11 8.00 -7.60
CA ILE A 23 -3.79 7.09 -8.71
C ILE A 23 -5.04 6.36 -9.23
N THR A 24 -5.97 6.00 -8.34
CA THR A 24 -7.26 5.40 -8.73
C THR A 24 -8.08 6.36 -9.59
N ARG A 25 -8.12 7.66 -9.25
CA ARG A 25 -8.79 8.68 -10.08
C ARG A 25 -8.09 8.88 -11.41
N ILE A 26 -6.75 8.94 -11.42
CA ILE A 26 -5.95 9.05 -12.67
C ILE A 26 -6.26 7.87 -13.60
N HIS A 27 -6.27 6.64 -13.08
CA HIS A 27 -6.64 5.45 -13.84
C HIS A 27 -8.05 5.57 -14.41
N LYS A 28 -9.05 5.88 -13.56
CA LYS A 28 -10.47 5.99 -14.00
C LYS A 28 -10.67 7.05 -15.08
N ASN A 29 -10.00 8.19 -14.98
CA ASN A 29 -10.17 9.31 -15.91
C ASN A 29 -9.39 9.14 -17.23
N HIS A 30 -8.38 8.27 -17.27
CA HIS A 30 -7.46 8.19 -18.40
C HIS A 30 -7.22 6.78 -18.97
N LYS A 31 -7.86 5.74 -18.44
CA LYS A 31 -7.75 4.35 -18.96
C LYS A 31 -8.13 4.19 -20.44
N ASP A 32 -8.96 5.07 -20.97
CA ASP A 32 -9.32 5.06 -22.39
C ASP A 32 -8.20 5.63 -23.28
N LYS A 33 -7.31 6.46 -22.72
CA LYS A 33 -6.19 7.11 -23.42
C LYS A 33 -4.84 6.41 -23.22
N TYR A 34 -4.59 5.88 -22.01
CA TYR A 34 -3.33 5.24 -21.65
C TYR A 34 -3.56 3.81 -21.17
N ASP A 35 -2.56 2.97 -21.42
CA ASP A 35 -2.49 1.68 -20.73
C ASP A 35 -1.89 1.90 -19.34
N PHE A 36 -2.33 1.12 -18.36
CA PHE A 36 -1.80 1.16 -17.01
C PHE A 36 -1.27 -0.21 -16.59
N GLU A 37 -0.20 -0.18 -15.81
CA GLU A 37 0.40 -1.37 -15.22
C GLU A 37 0.95 -1.04 -13.83
N ILE A 38 0.65 -1.91 -12.86
CA ILE A 38 1.11 -1.76 -11.49
C ILE A 38 2.33 -2.66 -11.31
N ILE A 39 3.44 -2.06 -10.90
CA ILE A 39 4.70 -2.78 -10.64
C ILE A 39 4.96 -2.77 -9.14
N PRO A 40 4.89 -3.92 -8.45
CA PRO A 40 5.33 -4.00 -7.07
C PRO A 40 6.83 -3.71 -6.97
N GLY A 41 7.21 -2.70 -6.18
CA GLY A 41 8.59 -2.25 -6.03
C GLY A 41 9.44 -3.14 -5.12
N GLY A 42 8.82 -3.88 -4.18
CA GLY A 42 9.53 -4.78 -3.28
C GLY A 42 10.35 -4.03 -2.22
N MET A 43 9.69 -3.20 -1.41
CA MET A 43 10.34 -2.35 -0.41
C MET A 43 11.15 -3.14 0.62
N TRP A 44 10.61 -4.25 1.13
CA TRP A 44 11.27 -5.14 2.07
C TRP A 44 11.12 -6.60 1.60
N ILE A 45 12.12 -7.14 0.91
CA ILE A 45 12.12 -8.50 0.35
C ILE A 45 13.48 -9.17 0.56
N GLY A 46 13.51 -10.50 0.65
CA GLY A 46 14.76 -11.25 0.82
C GLY A 46 15.51 -10.80 2.07
N ASP A 47 16.79 -10.43 1.90
CA ASP A 47 17.65 -9.97 3.01
C ASP A 47 17.22 -8.60 3.58
N GLU A 48 16.36 -7.85 2.88
CA GLU A 48 15.83 -6.56 3.33
C GLU A 48 14.52 -6.65 4.13
N VAL A 49 13.99 -7.86 4.34
CA VAL A 49 12.86 -8.08 5.24
C VAL A 49 13.18 -7.53 6.63
N LYS A 50 12.24 -6.78 7.20
CA LYS A 50 12.41 -6.16 8.54
C LYS A 50 11.63 -6.94 9.57
N THR A 51 12.24 -7.17 10.73
CA THR A 51 11.48 -7.53 11.94
C THR A 51 11.12 -6.23 12.64
N MET A 52 9.86 -6.08 13.05
CA MET A 52 9.41 -4.88 13.75
C MET A 52 10.16 -4.75 15.08
N ASP A 53 10.65 -3.55 15.34
CA ASP A 53 11.16 -3.14 16.64
C ASP A 53 10.62 -1.74 16.98
N THR A 54 10.87 -1.29 18.21
CA THR A 54 10.40 0.01 18.69
C THR A 54 10.90 1.17 17.82
N ARG A 55 12.15 1.12 17.36
CA ARG A 55 12.76 2.21 16.57
C ARG A 55 12.10 2.33 15.20
N LEU A 56 11.88 1.21 14.52
CA LEU A 56 11.21 1.17 13.23
C LEU A 56 9.73 1.57 13.37
N GLY A 57 9.05 1.07 14.40
CA GLY A 57 7.69 1.45 14.73
C GLY A 57 7.52 2.95 14.90
N GLU A 58 8.37 3.59 15.72
CA GLU A 58 8.39 5.04 15.92
C GLU A 58 8.67 5.80 14.63
N PHE A 59 9.67 5.38 13.86
CA PHE A 59 9.99 5.99 12.57
C PHE A 59 8.80 5.97 11.59
N ILE A 60 8.11 4.83 11.48
CA ILE A 60 6.93 4.69 10.63
C ILE A 60 5.78 5.57 11.16
N LYS A 61 5.54 5.61 12.48
CA LYS A 61 4.53 6.48 13.10
C LYS A 61 4.77 7.95 12.77
N THR A 62 5.99 8.44 12.97
CA THR A 62 6.36 9.83 12.65
C THR A 62 6.17 10.13 11.16
N SER A 63 6.55 9.18 10.29
CA SER A 63 6.36 9.32 8.85
C SER A 63 4.88 9.39 8.47
N ASN A 64 4.04 8.56 9.10
CA ASN A 64 2.61 8.48 8.85
C ASN A 64 1.88 9.79 9.20
N VAL A 65 2.26 10.48 10.29
CA VAL A 65 1.68 11.79 10.65
C VAL A 65 1.76 12.78 9.48
N ARG A 66 2.89 12.81 8.77
CA ARG A 66 3.07 13.68 7.61
C ARG A 66 2.19 13.24 6.42
N VAL A 67 2.03 11.94 6.22
CA VAL A 67 1.14 11.40 5.17
C VAL A 67 -0.30 11.79 5.45
N GLU A 68 -0.80 11.59 6.68
CA GLU A 68 -2.16 11.97 7.07
C GLU A 68 -2.40 13.47 6.86
N ALA A 69 -1.48 14.32 7.32
CA ALA A 69 -1.60 15.77 7.19
C ALA A 69 -1.67 16.26 5.73
N LEU A 70 -0.97 15.61 4.80
CA LEU A 70 -0.89 16.06 3.40
C LEU A 70 -1.94 15.41 2.50
N THR A 71 -2.48 14.26 2.88
CA THR A 71 -3.37 13.48 2.00
C THR A 71 -4.77 13.29 2.56
N GLY A 72 -4.98 13.51 3.86
CA GLY A 72 -6.24 13.28 4.55
C GLY A 72 -6.58 11.80 4.80
N ILE A 73 -5.68 10.87 4.44
CA ILE A 73 -5.85 9.47 4.84
C ILE A 73 -5.61 9.30 6.34
N HIS A 74 -6.11 8.21 6.90
CA HIS A 74 -5.82 7.83 8.28
C HIS A 74 -5.24 6.42 8.36
N PHE A 75 -4.28 6.24 9.25
CA PHE A 75 -3.75 4.96 9.68
C PHE A 75 -4.52 4.48 10.91
N GLY A 76 -4.95 3.22 10.90
CA GLY A 76 -5.87 2.70 11.91
C GLY A 76 -5.18 2.47 13.25
N GLU A 77 -5.92 2.62 14.36
CA GLU A 77 -5.43 2.20 15.67
C GLU A 77 -4.96 0.73 15.68
N GLY A 78 -5.66 -0.14 14.94
CA GLY A 78 -5.29 -1.54 14.82
C GLY A 78 -3.90 -1.73 14.20
N PHE A 79 -3.54 -0.91 13.21
CA PHE A 79 -2.22 -0.91 12.60
C PHE A 79 -1.17 -0.35 13.57
N ASN A 80 -1.45 0.81 14.19
CA ASN A 80 -0.54 1.41 15.15
C ASN A 80 -0.24 0.48 16.35
N LYS A 81 -1.25 -0.08 17.00
CA LYS A 81 -1.11 -0.88 18.23
C LYS A 81 -0.68 -2.33 17.97
N ASN A 82 -1.17 -2.98 16.91
CA ASN A 82 -0.92 -4.43 16.71
C ASN A 82 0.20 -4.73 15.70
N VAL A 83 0.60 -3.73 14.90
CA VAL A 83 1.68 -3.87 13.92
C VAL A 83 2.86 -3.01 14.34
N LEU A 84 2.70 -1.69 14.48
CA LEU A 84 3.83 -0.80 14.75
C LEU A 84 4.38 -0.90 16.18
N ASP A 85 3.55 -1.26 17.17
CA ASP A 85 3.97 -1.49 18.55
C ASP A 85 4.38 -2.93 18.87
N SER A 86 4.40 -3.81 17.85
CA SER A 86 4.86 -5.19 18.03
C SER A 86 6.39 -5.29 17.99
N SER A 87 6.94 -6.38 18.54
CA SER A 87 8.38 -6.68 18.51
C SER A 87 8.74 -7.93 17.70
N ASP A 88 7.75 -8.57 17.08
CA ASP A 88 7.89 -9.88 16.41
C ASP A 88 7.28 -9.91 15.00
N ARG A 89 6.64 -8.82 14.55
CA ARG A 89 6.03 -8.79 13.22
C ARG A 89 7.09 -8.72 12.14
N ILE A 90 7.05 -9.68 11.22
CA ILE A 90 7.85 -9.66 10.01
C ILE A 90 7.16 -8.80 8.96
N LEU A 91 7.88 -7.80 8.46
CA LEU A 91 7.48 -6.94 7.37
C LEU A 91 8.13 -7.45 6.08
N ASP A 92 7.36 -8.24 5.33
CA ASP A 92 7.74 -8.79 4.04
C ASP A 92 6.76 -8.33 2.95
N SER A 93 7.27 -7.63 1.95
CA SER A 93 6.51 -7.10 0.81
C SER A 93 6.17 -8.16 -0.23
N LEU A 94 6.88 -9.30 -0.25
CA LEU A 94 6.73 -10.31 -1.29
C LEU A 94 5.32 -10.92 -1.35
N PRO A 95 4.65 -11.26 -0.23
CA PRO A 95 3.27 -11.75 -0.28
C PRO A 95 2.30 -10.72 -0.89
N GLY A 96 2.44 -9.45 -0.51
CA GLY A 96 1.62 -8.36 -1.04
C GLY A 96 1.87 -8.12 -2.53
N ALA A 97 3.14 -8.13 -2.95
CA ALA A 97 3.54 -8.04 -4.35
C ALA A 97 2.94 -9.17 -5.19
N LYS A 98 3.04 -10.43 -4.72
CA LYS A 98 2.43 -11.60 -5.38
C LYS A 98 0.92 -11.45 -5.51
N ALA A 99 0.23 -10.98 -4.47
CA ALA A 99 -1.21 -10.75 -4.51
C ALA A 99 -1.60 -9.71 -5.58
N VAL A 100 -0.85 -8.62 -5.69
CA VAL A 100 -1.07 -7.59 -6.72
C VAL A 100 -0.83 -8.13 -8.13
N VAL A 101 0.27 -8.87 -8.36
CA VAL A 101 0.55 -9.48 -9.67
C VAL A 101 -0.52 -10.50 -10.06
N LEU A 102 -0.93 -11.36 -9.12
CA LEU A 102 -1.98 -12.34 -9.36
C LEU A 102 -3.30 -11.64 -9.71
N PHE A 103 -3.69 -10.63 -8.94
CA PHE A 103 -4.93 -9.91 -9.18
C PHE A 103 -4.94 -9.17 -10.52
N GLN A 104 -3.81 -8.60 -10.94
CA GLN A 104 -3.67 -8.00 -12.27
C GLN A 104 -3.93 -8.98 -13.41
N LYS A 105 -3.51 -10.25 -13.25
CA LYS A 105 -3.78 -11.32 -14.22
C LYS A 105 -5.25 -11.75 -14.23
N LEU A 106 -5.91 -11.73 -13.07
CA LEU A 106 -7.30 -12.14 -12.92
C LEU A 106 -8.29 -11.06 -13.36
N ASN A 107 -8.03 -9.80 -13.00
CA ASN A 107 -8.91 -8.67 -13.30
C ASN A 107 -8.13 -7.35 -13.36
N LYS A 108 -7.70 -7.00 -14.58
CA LYS A 108 -6.90 -5.79 -14.83
C LYS A 108 -7.66 -4.50 -14.50
N ASP A 109 -8.94 -4.42 -14.84
CA ASP A 109 -9.73 -3.19 -14.66
C ASP A 109 -9.94 -2.84 -13.18
N MET A 110 -10.03 -3.85 -12.32
CA MET A 110 -10.21 -3.69 -10.87
C MET A 110 -8.88 -3.56 -10.11
N SER A 111 -7.73 -3.59 -10.79
CA SER A 111 -6.42 -3.70 -10.12
C SER A 111 -6.07 -2.50 -9.23
N PHE A 112 -6.42 -1.28 -9.65
CA PHE A 112 -6.19 -0.09 -8.83
C PHE A 112 -7.12 -0.03 -7.61
N ASP A 113 -8.39 -0.43 -7.78
CA ASP A 113 -9.33 -0.54 -6.66
C ASP A 113 -8.90 -1.66 -5.69
N PHE A 114 -8.35 -2.77 -6.19
CA PHE A 114 -7.78 -3.84 -5.38
C PHE A 114 -6.58 -3.36 -4.57
N VAL A 115 -5.61 -2.70 -5.22
CA VAL A 115 -4.42 -2.17 -4.54
C VAL A 115 -4.81 -1.21 -3.42
N LYS A 116 -5.70 -0.25 -3.70
CA LYS A 116 -6.25 0.67 -2.69
C LYS A 116 -6.86 -0.09 -1.50
N LYS A 117 -7.70 -1.09 -1.77
CA LYS A 117 -8.32 -1.91 -0.72
C LYS A 117 -7.31 -2.75 0.05
N ASN A 118 -6.31 -3.31 -0.61
CA ASN A 118 -5.28 -4.12 0.00
C ASN A 118 -4.39 -3.28 0.95
N THR A 119 -3.87 -2.16 0.46
CA THR A 119 -3.10 -1.21 1.28
C THR A 119 -3.92 -0.66 2.44
N GLY A 120 -5.18 -0.28 2.19
CA GLY A 120 -6.09 0.18 3.24
C GLY A 120 -6.42 -0.90 4.26
N GLY A 121 -6.64 -2.15 3.83
CA GLY A 121 -6.89 -3.27 4.72
C GLY A 121 -5.72 -3.58 5.64
N LEU A 122 -4.48 -3.37 5.17
CA LEU A 122 -3.26 -3.58 5.94
C LEU A 122 -2.96 -2.42 6.90
N LEU A 123 -3.08 -1.18 6.41
CA LEU A 123 -2.58 0.02 7.10
C LEU A 123 -3.68 0.80 7.86
N CYS A 124 -4.94 0.60 7.51
CA CYS A 124 -6.06 1.32 8.10
C CYS A 124 -6.89 0.46 9.07
N LYS A 125 -6.76 -0.87 9.06
CA LYS A 125 -7.73 -1.83 9.66
C LYS A 125 -8.37 -1.30 10.97
N ARG A 126 -9.49 -0.60 10.85
CA ARG A 126 -10.52 -0.54 11.88
C ARG A 126 -10.99 -1.98 11.99
N ARG A 127 -10.77 -2.64 13.13
CA ARG A 127 -11.73 -3.68 13.49
C ARG A 127 -13.08 -2.97 13.45
N ARG A 128 -14.04 -3.50 12.71
CA ARG A 128 -15.45 -3.22 13.00
C ARG A 128 -15.68 -3.68 14.44
N HIS A 129 -15.43 -2.80 15.38
CA HIS A 129 -16.18 -2.79 16.62
C HIS A 129 -17.31 -1.81 16.33
N GLU A 130 -18.51 -2.38 16.28
CA GLU A 130 -19.81 -1.76 16.01
C GLU A 130 -20.14 -1.54 14.52
#